data_AF-A0A835A068-F1
#
_entry.id   AF-A0A835A068-F1
#
_cell.length_a   1.000
_cell.length_b   1.000
_cell.length_c   1.000
_cell.angle_alpha   90.00
_cell.angle_beta   90.00
_cell.angle_gamma   90.00
#
_symmetry.space_group_name_H-M   'P 1'
#
loop_
_entity.id
_entity.type
_entity.pdbx_description
1 polymer ?
#
loop_
_entity_poly.entity_id
_entity_poly.type
_entity_poly.pdbx_seq_one_letter_code
_entity_poly.pdbx_strand_id
1 'polypeptide(L)'
;MALFAIDPRSHFPWGLEAIPHNPDEVPKILSAYLGACMETYNEDLAIAYFMPEVNKDDFGPMAHALKEYFARVHGVHLLEVLPCPIGDAYVRVLNPVEREHFLNESYQFNSQDTLSFAKHDEGRNARLQTMNREAWIMLMAYPEDAKNNTAVAKAVGGFSLLRYWHDSVNKARVVVKVNLKDDSEIPHGVIVSAGLPPRTTSWTCPVFVLKYKDVVVQSDEDPIPSNGPLFSPTLLCSSMDRDKFCSSR
;
A
#
# COMPACT_ATOMS: atom_id res chain seq x y z
N MET A 1 13.83 6.98 -4.55
CA MET A 1 12.46 7.22 -5.07
C MET A 1 12.60 7.99 -6.37
N ALA A 2 11.81 7.67 -7.40
CA ALA A 2 11.91 8.39 -8.67
C ALA A 2 11.27 9.78 -8.52
N LEU A 3 12.07 10.82 -8.68
CA LEU A 3 11.58 12.18 -8.94
C LEU A 3 11.42 12.29 -10.45
N PHE A 4 10.23 12.65 -10.91
CA PHE A 4 9.97 12.95 -12.32
C PHE A 4 9.18 14.25 -12.40
N ALA A 5 9.33 14.95 -13.53
CA ALA A 5 8.61 16.19 -13.75
C ALA A 5 7.11 15.91 -13.92
N ILE A 6 6.29 16.67 -13.20
CA ILE A 6 4.84 16.67 -13.33
C ILE A 6 4.44 18.12 -13.53
N ASP A 7 3.66 18.40 -14.58
CA ASP A 7 3.03 19.70 -14.75
C ASP A 7 1.68 19.72 -13.99
N PRO A 8 1.55 20.50 -12.90
CA PRO A 8 0.36 20.51 -12.06
C PRO A 8 -0.77 21.40 -12.59
N ARG A 9 -0.55 22.19 -13.65
CA ARG A 9 -1.49 23.24 -14.08
C ARG A 9 -2.91 22.74 -14.36
N SER A 10 -3.03 21.58 -15.00
CA SER A 10 -4.32 20.93 -15.29
C SER A 10 -5.04 20.37 -14.05
N HIS A 11 -4.41 20.42 -12.88
CA HIS A 11 -4.92 19.85 -11.64
C HIS A 11 -5.16 20.89 -10.54
N PHE A 12 -4.93 22.17 -10.81
CA PHE A 12 -5.21 23.21 -9.82
C PHE A 12 -6.72 23.35 -9.60
N PRO A 13 -7.16 23.49 -8.33
CA PRO A 13 -8.52 23.91 -8.06
C PRO A 13 -8.80 25.28 -8.69
N TRP A 14 -10.06 25.52 -9.03
CA TRP A 14 -10.45 26.76 -9.69
C TRP A 14 -10.01 28.00 -8.90
N GLY A 15 -9.35 28.93 -9.61
CA GLY A 15 -8.87 30.19 -9.06
C GLY A 15 -7.60 30.09 -8.18
N LEU A 16 -6.95 28.93 -8.11
CA LEU A 16 -5.71 28.73 -7.35
C LEU A 16 -4.53 28.45 -8.27
N GLU A 17 -3.35 28.88 -7.86
CA GLU A 17 -2.08 28.65 -8.53
C GLU A 17 -1.01 28.20 -7.53
N ALA A 18 -0.01 27.46 -8.00
CA ALA A 18 1.13 27.07 -7.17
C ALA A 18 2.06 28.27 -6.91
N ILE A 19 2.51 28.41 -5.67
CA ILE A 19 3.64 29.26 -5.34
C ILE A 19 4.91 28.52 -5.77
N PRO A 20 5.77 29.12 -6.61
CA PRO A 20 6.98 28.45 -7.09
C PRO A 20 7.96 28.23 -5.93
N HIS A 21 8.59 27.06 -5.92
CA HIS A 21 9.72 26.79 -5.04
C HIS A 21 10.92 27.67 -5.41
N ASN A 22 11.78 27.97 -4.43
CA ASN A 22 13.07 28.60 -4.71
C ASN A 22 13.92 27.62 -5.55
N PRO A 23 14.37 28.00 -6.76
CA PRO A 23 15.16 27.11 -7.62
C PRO A 23 16.50 26.70 -7.01
N ASP A 24 17.03 27.46 -6.05
CA ASP A 24 18.31 27.18 -5.40
C ASP A 24 18.18 26.25 -4.18
N GLU A 25 16.96 25.89 -3.76
CA GLU A 25 16.74 25.01 -2.61
C GLU A 25 16.91 23.54 -2.98
N VAL A 26 17.66 22.80 -2.16
CA VAL A 26 17.80 21.35 -2.32
C VAL A 26 16.43 20.67 -2.09
N PRO A 27 15.98 19.77 -2.99
CA PRO A 27 14.72 19.06 -2.82
C PRO A 27 14.64 18.32 -1.49
N LYS A 28 13.56 18.56 -0.73
CA LYS A 28 13.28 17.88 0.55
C LYS A 28 12.15 16.89 0.36
N ILE A 29 12.43 15.61 0.57
CA ILE A 29 11.45 14.52 0.49
C ILE A 29 11.39 13.83 1.84
N LEU A 30 10.19 13.75 2.40
CA LEU A 30 9.93 13.03 3.63
C LEU A 30 9.33 11.67 3.28
N SER A 31 9.81 10.62 3.94
CA SER A 31 9.14 9.32 3.93
C SER A 31 8.06 9.32 5.01
N ALA A 32 6.88 8.83 4.66
CA ALA A 32 5.77 8.66 5.58
C ALA A 32 5.19 7.26 5.43
N TYR A 33 4.99 6.56 6.55
CA TYR A 33 4.38 5.25 6.59
C TYR A 33 2.90 5.37 6.98
N LEU A 34 2.00 5.00 6.06
CA LEU A 34 0.56 5.21 6.20
C LEU A 34 -0.15 4.14 7.04
N GLY A 35 0.56 3.07 7.45
CA GLY A 35 0.00 1.96 8.23
C GLY A 35 0.04 0.63 7.49
N ALA A 36 -0.36 -0.44 8.18
CA ALA A 36 -0.16 -1.82 7.70
C ALA A 36 -1.06 -2.20 6.51
N CYS A 37 -2.25 -1.62 6.40
CA CYS A 37 -3.18 -1.87 5.30
C CYS A 37 -3.82 -0.55 4.84
N MET A 38 -3.78 -0.28 3.54
CA MET A 38 -4.67 0.70 2.91
C MET A 38 -6.00 0.03 2.58
N GLU A 39 -7.10 0.77 2.69
CA GLU A 39 -8.40 0.30 2.21
C GLU A 39 -8.40 0.27 0.67
N THR A 40 -8.79 -0.86 0.10
CA THR A 40 -8.84 -1.10 -1.35
C THR A 40 -10.25 -0.81 -1.87
N TYR A 41 -10.54 0.47 -2.16
CA TYR A 41 -11.87 0.90 -2.64
C TYR A 41 -11.87 1.45 -4.09
N ASN A 42 -10.70 1.58 -4.72
CA ASN A 42 -10.55 2.04 -6.11
C ASN A 42 -10.13 0.91 -7.06
N GLU A 43 -10.47 -0.34 -6.71
CA GLU A 43 -10.10 -1.52 -7.51
C GLU A 43 -10.74 -1.53 -8.91
N ASP A 44 -11.63 -0.60 -9.21
CA ASP A 44 -12.26 -0.33 -10.52
C ASP A 44 -11.57 0.81 -11.30
N LEU A 45 -10.50 1.39 -10.77
CA LEU A 45 -9.76 2.51 -11.35
C LEU A 45 -8.42 2.04 -11.95
N ALA A 46 -8.14 2.45 -13.19
CA ALA A 46 -6.87 2.23 -13.87
C ALA A 46 -6.22 3.55 -14.32
N ILE A 47 -4.93 3.51 -14.58
CA ILE A 47 -4.19 4.55 -15.30
C ILE A 47 -4.03 4.10 -16.74
N ALA A 48 -4.50 4.92 -17.67
CA ALA A 48 -4.29 4.78 -19.10
C ALA A 48 -2.98 5.47 -19.52
N TYR A 49 -2.22 4.79 -20.37
CA TYR A 49 -1.00 5.29 -21.00
C TYR A 49 -1.13 5.20 -22.51
N PHE A 50 -1.05 6.35 -23.18
CA PHE A 50 -1.00 6.46 -24.62
C PHE A 50 0.45 6.51 -25.10
N MET A 51 0.68 5.95 -26.27
CA MET A 51 1.93 6.07 -27.01
C MET A 51 1.62 6.43 -28.45
N PRO A 52 1.94 7.66 -28.91
CA PRO A 52 2.55 8.77 -28.15
C PRO A 52 1.66 9.33 -27.01
N GLU A 53 2.28 10.02 -26.05
CA GLU A 53 1.56 10.68 -24.94
C GLU A 53 0.62 11.78 -25.46
N VAL A 54 -0.55 11.90 -24.85
CA VAL A 54 -1.60 12.84 -25.25
C VAL A 54 -1.24 14.24 -24.75
N ASN A 55 -1.31 15.23 -25.64
CA ASN A 55 -1.16 16.61 -25.22
C ASN A 55 -2.30 16.99 -24.25
N LYS A 56 -1.96 17.63 -23.14
CA LYS A 56 -2.91 17.99 -22.08
C LYS A 56 -4.05 18.88 -22.57
N ASP A 57 -3.79 19.74 -23.56
CA ASP A 57 -4.81 20.61 -24.16
C ASP A 57 -5.87 19.80 -24.95
N ASP A 58 -5.51 18.60 -25.42
CA ASP A 58 -6.35 17.68 -26.18
C ASP A 58 -7.07 16.65 -25.29
N PHE A 59 -6.97 16.76 -23.97
CA PHE A 59 -7.53 15.80 -23.03
C PHE A 59 -9.04 15.61 -23.20
N GLY A 60 -9.80 16.71 -23.37
CA GLY A 60 -11.26 16.65 -23.50
C GLY A 60 -11.72 15.81 -24.71
N PRO A 61 -11.26 16.14 -25.94
CA PRO A 61 -11.50 15.33 -27.12
C PRO A 61 -11.01 13.88 -26.98
N MET A 62 -9.81 13.65 -26.43
CA MET A 62 -9.28 12.32 -26.20
C MET A 62 -10.17 11.51 -25.24
N ALA A 63 -10.60 12.09 -24.14
CA ALA A 63 -11.44 11.42 -23.15
C ALA A 63 -12.79 11.01 -23.74
N HIS A 64 -13.36 11.83 -24.63
CA HIS A 64 -14.58 11.49 -25.37
C HIS A 64 -14.34 10.33 -26.34
N ALA A 65 -13.30 10.41 -27.17
CA ALA A 65 -12.93 9.37 -28.11
C ALA A 65 -12.59 8.03 -27.42
N LEU A 66 -11.97 8.10 -26.23
CA LEU A 66 -11.68 6.95 -25.40
C LEU A 66 -12.96 6.25 -24.93
N LYS A 67 -13.94 7.01 -24.43
CA LYS A 67 -15.25 6.47 -24.06
C LYS A 67 -15.95 5.79 -25.24
N GLU A 68 -15.96 6.42 -26.41
CA GLU A 68 -16.56 5.85 -27.62
C GLU A 68 -15.85 4.57 -28.10
N TYR A 69 -14.51 4.57 -28.08
CA TYR A 69 -13.71 3.42 -28.46
C TYR A 69 -14.04 2.21 -27.59
N PHE A 70 -14.06 2.36 -26.27
CA PHE A 70 -14.39 1.26 -25.35
C PHE A 70 -15.83 0.78 -25.51
N ALA A 71 -16.78 1.71 -25.68
CA ALA A 71 -18.17 1.34 -25.88
C ALA A 71 -18.38 0.53 -27.18
N ARG A 72 -17.68 0.91 -28.27
CA ARG A 72 -17.84 0.29 -29.59
C ARG A 72 -17.02 -0.99 -29.78
N VAL A 73 -15.76 -0.98 -29.35
CA VAL A 73 -14.80 -2.05 -29.63
C VAL A 73 -14.87 -3.14 -28.56
N HIS A 74 -14.99 -2.74 -27.30
CA HIS A 74 -14.94 -3.65 -26.14
C HIS A 74 -16.31 -3.87 -25.50
N GLY A 75 -17.34 -3.12 -25.89
CA GLY A 75 -18.66 -3.17 -25.28
C GLY A 75 -18.70 -2.63 -23.85
N VAL A 76 -17.67 -1.91 -23.42
CA VAL A 76 -17.49 -1.45 -22.04
C VAL A 76 -17.75 0.05 -21.93
N HIS A 77 -18.51 0.45 -20.91
CA HIS A 77 -18.80 1.86 -20.64
C HIS A 77 -17.87 2.38 -19.54
N LEU A 78 -16.96 3.28 -19.93
CA LEU A 78 -16.12 3.97 -18.95
C LEU A 78 -16.98 4.98 -18.18
N LEU A 79 -17.09 4.78 -16.87
CA LEU A 79 -17.86 5.63 -15.97
C LEU A 79 -17.22 7.02 -15.89
N GLU A 80 -15.91 7.06 -15.71
CA GLU A 80 -15.15 8.29 -15.57
C GLU A 80 -13.85 8.23 -16.36
N VAL A 81 -13.49 9.38 -16.95
CA VAL A 81 -12.18 9.59 -17.56
C VAL A 81 -11.68 10.96 -17.07
N LEU A 82 -10.61 10.96 -16.27
CA LEU A 82 -10.08 12.15 -15.60
C LEU A 82 -8.60 12.35 -15.91
N PRO A 83 -8.07 13.59 -15.90
CA PRO A 83 -6.64 13.81 -16.11
C PRO A 83 -5.80 13.07 -15.06
N CYS A 84 -4.77 12.34 -15.50
CA CYS A 84 -3.82 11.69 -14.61
C CYS A 84 -2.50 12.50 -14.59
N PRO A 85 -1.89 12.74 -13.42
CA PRO A 85 -0.58 13.40 -13.36
C PRO A 85 0.59 12.46 -13.68
N ILE A 86 0.36 11.15 -13.75
CA ILE A 86 1.39 10.10 -13.88
C ILE A 86 1.29 9.36 -15.22
N GLY A 87 0.11 9.36 -15.84
CA GLY A 87 -0.18 8.85 -17.18
C GLY A 87 -1.10 9.83 -17.91
N ASP A 88 -1.81 9.39 -18.93
CA ASP A 88 -2.64 10.27 -19.77
C ASP A 88 -4.05 10.45 -19.21
N ALA A 89 -4.61 9.40 -18.59
CA ALA A 89 -5.92 9.47 -17.95
C ALA A 89 -6.07 8.46 -16.81
N TYR A 90 -6.88 8.82 -15.82
CA TYR A 90 -7.55 7.86 -14.97
C TYR A 90 -8.80 7.37 -15.67
N VAL A 91 -9.03 6.08 -15.67
CA VAL A 91 -10.20 5.44 -16.29
C VAL A 91 -10.90 4.58 -15.24
N ARG A 92 -12.17 4.90 -14.97
CA ARG A 92 -13.02 4.12 -14.06
C ARG A 92 -14.00 3.27 -14.87
N VAL A 93 -14.04 1.98 -14.57
CA VAL A 93 -14.95 1.00 -15.18
C VAL A 93 -16.01 0.56 -14.18
N LEU A 94 -16.92 -0.34 -14.56
CA LEU A 94 -18.03 -0.73 -13.70
C LEU A 94 -17.60 -1.42 -12.41
N ASN A 95 -16.59 -2.29 -12.49
CA ASN A 95 -16.13 -3.09 -11.37
C ASN A 95 -14.68 -3.58 -11.58
N PRO A 96 -14.03 -4.14 -10.53
CA PRO A 96 -12.65 -4.60 -10.63
C PRO A 96 -12.42 -5.72 -11.64
N VAL A 97 -13.40 -6.61 -11.83
CA VAL A 97 -13.29 -7.72 -12.80
C VAL A 97 -13.22 -7.17 -14.23
N GLU A 98 -14.02 -6.14 -14.52
CA GLU A 98 -13.96 -5.43 -15.79
C GLU A 98 -12.60 -4.75 -16.01
N ARG A 99 -12.00 -4.18 -14.94
CA ARG A 99 -10.68 -3.55 -15.02
C ARG A 99 -9.59 -4.56 -15.38
N GLU A 100 -9.63 -5.77 -14.80
CA GLU A 100 -8.63 -6.82 -15.04
C GLU A 100 -8.54 -7.22 -16.52
N HIS A 101 -9.63 -7.15 -17.27
CA HIS A 101 -9.63 -7.43 -18.71
C HIS A 101 -8.74 -6.48 -19.53
N PHE A 102 -8.44 -5.29 -19.00
CA PHE A 102 -7.66 -4.28 -19.71
C PHE A 102 -6.18 -4.25 -19.30
N LEU A 103 -5.79 -5.03 -18.29
CA LEU A 103 -4.42 -5.06 -17.82
C LEU A 103 -3.54 -5.97 -18.69
N ASN A 104 -2.24 -5.70 -18.67
CA ASN A 104 -1.18 -6.51 -19.31
C ASN A 104 -1.24 -6.58 -20.84
N GLU A 105 -2.17 -5.89 -21.47
CA GLU A 105 -2.31 -5.81 -22.93
C GLU A 105 -2.04 -4.39 -23.44
N SER A 106 -1.79 -4.29 -24.74
CA SER A 106 -1.74 -3.02 -25.46
C SER A 106 -2.80 -3.03 -26.56
N TYR A 107 -3.62 -1.98 -26.58
CA TYR A 107 -4.74 -1.82 -27.49
C TYR A 107 -4.36 -0.84 -28.60
N GLN A 108 -4.70 -1.18 -29.83
CA GLN A 108 -4.64 -0.23 -30.95
C GLN A 108 -5.83 0.71 -30.82
N PHE A 109 -5.57 1.96 -30.44
CA PHE A 109 -6.61 2.98 -30.27
C PHE A 109 -6.99 3.58 -31.62
N ASN A 110 -5.99 3.89 -32.44
CA ASN A 110 -6.14 4.26 -33.85
C ASN A 110 -4.92 3.76 -34.65
N SER A 111 -4.75 4.23 -35.88
CA SER A 111 -3.65 3.79 -36.76
C SER A 111 -2.24 4.20 -36.29
N GLN A 112 -2.13 5.14 -35.34
CA GLN A 112 -0.86 5.73 -34.89
C GLN A 112 -0.66 5.62 -33.36
N ASP A 113 -1.75 5.48 -32.61
CA ASP A 113 -1.73 5.53 -31.15
C ASP A 113 -2.05 4.17 -30.55
N THR A 114 -1.23 3.78 -29.59
CA THR A 114 -1.44 2.59 -28.76
C THR A 114 -1.76 2.97 -27.33
N LEU A 115 -2.52 2.12 -26.67
CA LEU A 115 -3.06 2.34 -25.34
C LEU A 115 -2.74 1.15 -24.44
N SER A 116 -2.22 1.41 -23.24
CA SER A 116 -1.99 0.38 -22.22
C SER A 116 -2.51 0.84 -20.87
N PHE A 117 -2.70 -0.09 -19.94
CA PHE A 117 -3.24 0.19 -18.61
C PHE A 117 -2.36 -0.37 -17.50
N ALA A 118 -2.30 0.37 -16.40
CA ALA A 118 -1.82 -0.12 -15.12
C ALA A 118 -2.90 0.08 -14.05
N LYS A 119 -2.81 -0.65 -12.94
CA LYS A 119 -3.63 -0.35 -11.77
C LYS A 119 -3.32 1.04 -11.24
N HIS A 120 -4.30 1.66 -10.60
CA HIS A 120 -4.13 3.03 -10.08
C HIS A 120 -3.01 3.16 -9.03
N ASP A 121 -2.64 2.07 -8.36
CA ASP A 121 -1.59 1.98 -7.34
C ASP A 121 -0.26 1.41 -7.88
N GLU A 122 -0.22 1.00 -9.16
CA GLU A 122 0.96 0.45 -9.85
C GLU A 122 1.52 1.42 -10.90
N GLY A 123 1.20 2.71 -10.79
CA GLY A 123 1.69 3.75 -11.71
C GLY A 123 3.21 3.94 -11.71
N ARG A 124 3.72 4.78 -12.62
CA ARG A 124 5.17 5.03 -12.80
C ARG A 124 5.90 5.50 -11.53
N ASN A 125 5.18 6.02 -10.53
CA ASN A 125 5.71 6.46 -9.23
C ASN A 125 5.75 5.35 -8.14
N ALA A 126 5.12 4.20 -8.38
CA ALA A 126 5.07 3.10 -7.44
C ALA A 126 6.40 2.34 -7.37
N ARG A 127 6.91 2.08 -6.16
CA ARG A 127 8.13 1.28 -5.94
C ARG A 127 7.90 0.35 -4.77
N LEU A 128 8.26 -0.93 -4.94
CA LEU A 128 8.33 -1.86 -3.82
C LEU A 128 9.48 -1.45 -2.90
N GLN A 129 9.24 -1.52 -1.59
CA GLN A 129 10.23 -1.23 -0.57
C GLN A 129 10.34 -2.40 0.39
N THR A 130 11.56 -2.91 0.57
CA THR A 130 11.83 -4.00 1.52
C THR A 130 11.88 -3.47 2.96
N MET A 131 11.14 -4.15 3.85
CA MET A 131 11.06 -3.87 5.28
C MET A 131 11.51 -5.10 6.08
N ASN A 132 12.81 -5.33 6.11
CA ASN A 132 13.43 -6.55 6.64
C ASN A 132 13.96 -6.40 8.07
N ARG A 133 13.73 -5.29 8.76
CA ARG A 133 14.11 -5.14 10.18
C ARG A 133 12.85 -4.99 11.03
N GLU A 134 12.80 -5.71 12.14
CA GLU A 134 11.74 -5.59 13.15
C GLU A 134 12.34 -5.15 14.48
N ALA A 135 11.75 -4.12 15.08
CA ALA A 135 12.19 -3.62 16.38
C ALA A 135 11.02 -3.45 17.35
N TRP A 136 11.29 -3.72 18.62
CA TRP A 136 10.50 -3.23 19.74
C TRP A 136 11.15 -1.96 20.26
N ILE A 137 10.40 -0.88 20.31
CA ILE A 137 10.86 0.40 20.88
C ILE A 137 9.88 0.86 21.96
N MET A 138 10.38 1.71 22.85
CA MET A 138 9.63 2.31 23.94
C MET A 138 9.65 3.83 23.80
N LEU A 139 8.47 4.44 23.74
CA LEU A 139 8.28 5.87 23.80
C LEU A 139 8.02 6.25 25.26
N MET A 140 8.87 7.10 25.83
CA MET A 140 8.71 7.61 27.20
C MET A 140 8.02 8.98 27.18
N ALA A 141 7.24 9.27 28.24
CA ALA A 141 6.50 10.54 28.39
C ALA A 141 5.60 10.87 27.19
N TYR A 142 5.01 9.86 26.57
CA TYR A 142 4.05 10.03 25.49
C TYR A 142 2.71 10.55 26.05
N PRO A 143 2.07 11.56 25.45
CA PRO A 143 0.84 12.13 25.97
C PRO A 143 -0.25 11.07 26.15
N GLU A 144 -0.87 11.02 27.34
CA GLU A 144 -1.88 10.00 27.68
C GLU A 144 -3.08 10.03 26.72
N ASP A 145 -3.59 11.23 26.41
CA ASP A 145 -4.75 11.40 25.53
C ASP A 145 -4.43 11.07 24.05
N ALA A 146 -3.14 10.96 23.71
CA ALA A 146 -2.69 10.56 22.38
C ALA A 146 -2.48 9.04 22.27
N LYS A 147 -2.70 8.24 23.31
CA LYS A 147 -2.52 6.78 23.28
C LYS A 147 -3.63 6.07 22.51
N ASN A 148 -3.57 6.18 21.19
CA ASN A 148 -4.40 5.45 20.26
C ASN A 148 -3.59 5.04 19.03
N ASN A 149 -4.11 4.08 18.27
CA ASN A 149 -3.40 3.52 17.11
C ASN A 149 -2.99 4.60 16.10
N THR A 150 -3.88 5.54 15.79
CA THR A 150 -3.65 6.60 14.80
C THR A 150 -2.53 7.54 15.21
N ALA A 151 -2.55 8.02 16.45
CA ALA A 151 -1.54 8.96 16.95
C ALA A 151 -0.17 8.28 17.15
N VAL A 152 -0.15 7.04 17.62
CA VAL A 152 1.09 6.27 17.73
C VAL A 152 1.69 5.98 16.36
N ALA A 153 0.87 5.59 15.37
CA ALA A 153 1.32 5.38 14.00
C ALA A 153 1.93 6.66 13.41
N LYS A 154 1.29 7.83 13.62
CA LYS A 154 1.83 9.13 13.20
C LYS A 154 3.16 9.46 13.87
N ALA A 155 3.32 9.15 15.15
CA ALA A 155 4.53 9.45 15.90
C ALA A 155 5.76 8.67 15.39
N VAL A 156 5.56 7.43 14.92
CA VAL A 156 6.64 6.58 14.40
C VAL A 156 6.73 6.57 12.87
N GLY A 157 5.70 7.08 12.20
CA GLY A 157 5.51 7.01 10.75
C GLY A 157 6.52 7.79 9.91
N GLY A 158 7.35 8.64 10.52
CA GLY A 158 8.45 9.31 9.83
C GLY A 158 9.67 8.41 9.58
N PHE A 159 9.83 7.32 10.34
CA PHE A 159 11.02 6.45 10.25
C PHE A 159 10.69 4.96 10.26
N SER A 160 9.46 4.56 10.59
CA SER A 160 9.07 3.16 10.67
C SER A 160 7.59 2.93 10.41
N LEU A 161 7.24 1.68 10.06
CA LEU A 161 5.86 1.23 9.90
C LEU A 161 5.37 0.60 11.21
N LEU A 162 4.30 1.14 11.80
CA LEU A 162 3.70 0.58 13.00
C LEU A 162 3.05 -0.79 12.71
N ARG A 163 3.45 -1.81 13.46
CA ARG A 163 2.85 -3.17 13.39
C ARG A 163 1.92 -3.44 14.56
N TYR A 164 2.32 -3.01 15.75
CA TYR A 164 1.57 -3.21 16.98
C TYR A 164 1.98 -2.16 18.00
N TRP A 165 1.05 -1.72 18.83
CA TRP A 165 1.36 -0.95 20.02
C TRP A 165 0.65 -1.57 21.22
N HIS A 166 1.32 -1.53 22.36
CA HIS A 166 0.82 -2.04 23.61
C HIS A 166 0.43 -0.89 24.52
N ASP A 167 -0.85 -0.81 24.86
CA ASP A 167 -1.32 0.02 25.95
C ASP A 167 -0.97 -0.65 27.28
N SER A 168 0.09 -0.15 27.91
CA SER A 168 0.64 -0.71 29.15
C SER A 168 0.00 -0.03 30.36
N VAL A 169 -0.22 -0.79 31.44
CA VAL A 169 -0.66 -0.25 32.74
C VAL A 169 0.27 0.86 33.25
N ASN A 170 1.56 0.79 32.93
CA ASN A 170 2.49 1.87 33.20
C ASN A 170 2.28 3.02 32.20
N LYS A 171 1.68 4.11 32.71
CA LYS A 171 1.39 5.34 31.98
C LYS A 171 2.62 6.08 31.46
N ALA A 172 3.79 5.92 32.09
CA ALA A 172 5.00 6.64 31.68
C ALA A 172 5.55 6.24 30.30
N ARG A 173 5.02 5.16 29.70
CA ARG A 173 5.54 4.60 28.45
C ARG A 173 4.46 4.09 27.50
N VAL A 174 4.85 3.98 26.23
CA VAL A 174 4.18 3.19 25.21
C VAL A 174 5.21 2.25 24.60
N VAL A 175 4.89 0.96 24.48
CA VAL A 175 5.76 -0.02 23.82
C VAL A 175 5.18 -0.29 22.44
N VAL A 176 6.01 -0.16 21.41
CA VAL A 176 5.58 -0.33 20.02
C VAL A 176 6.49 -1.30 19.30
N LYS A 177 5.89 -2.05 18.38
CA LYS A 177 6.55 -2.96 17.48
C LYS A 177 6.48 -2.35 16.08
N VAL A 178 7.63 -2.20 15.45
CA VAL A 178 7.75 -1.51 14.17
C VAL A 178 8.55 -2.31 13.16
N ASN A 179 8.24 -2.09 11.88
CA ASN A 179 9.03 -2.52 10.74
C ASN A 179 9.87 -1.35 10.23
N LEU A 180 11.14 -1.63 9.92
CA LEU A 180 12.13 -0.65 9.50
C LEU A 180 12.71 -1.09 8.15
N LYS A 181 13.10 -0.11 7.34
CA LYS A 181 13.96 -0.33 6.18
C LYS A 181 15.38 -0.61 6.68
N ASP A 182 16.18 -1.35 5.91
CA ASP A 182 17.59 -1.69 6.23
C ASP A 182 18.39 -0.50 6.79
N ASP A 183 18.43 0.61 6.06
CA ASP A 183 19.24 1.78 6.42
C ASP A 183 18.55 2.72 7.41
N SER A 184 17.35 2.39 7.91
CA SER A 184 16.61 3.30 8.80
C SER A 184 17.26 3.36 10.18
N GLU A 185 17.65 4.57 10.56
CA GLU A 185 18.05 4.88 11.93
C GLU A 185 16.80 5.09 12.81
N ILE A 186 16.82 4.50 14.00
CA ILE A 186 15.79 4.77 15.01
C ILE A 186 16.22 6.05 15.73
N PRO A 187 15.40 7.12 15.72
CA PRO A 187 15.78 8.38 16.35
C PRO A 187 15.84 8.22 17.88
N HIS A 188 16.63 9.05 18.55
CA HIS A 188 16.70 9.10 20.02
C HIS A 188 15.43 9.68 20.68
N GLY A 189 14.58 10.34 19.91
CA GLY A 189 13.34 10.93 20.37
C GLY A 189 12.42 11.32 19.22
N VAL A 190 11.14 11.42 19.51
CA VAL A 190 10.12 11.95 18.59
C VAL A 190 9.48 13.17 19.21
N ILE A 191 9.21 14.19 18.39
CA ILE A 191 8.42 15.35 18.80
C ILE A 191 7.00 15.13 18.33
N VAL A 192 6.05 15.05 19.26
CA VAL A 192 4.62 14.98 18.96
C VAL A 192 3.97 16.30 19.27
N SER A 193 3.10 16.78 18.39
CA SER A 193 2.44 18.08 18.51
C SER A 193 0.94 17.95 18.32
N ALA A 194 0.17 18.68 19.14
CA ALA A 194 -1.28 18.77 19.04
C ALA A 194 -1.77 20.19 19.36
N GLY A 195 -2.84 20.61 18.69
CA GLY A 195 -3.45 21.93 18.88
C GLY A 195 -3.89 22.56 17.56
N LEU A 196 -4.36 23.81 17.64
CA LEU A 196 -4.79 24.60 16.49
C LEU A 196 -3.81 25.75 16.23
N PRO A 197 -3.66 26.20 14.97
CA PRO A 197 -2.89 27.42 14.67
C PRO A 197 -3.42 28.64 15.46
N PRO A 198 -2.57 29.61 15.85
CA PRO A 198 -1.15 29.74 15.52
C PRO A 198 -0.20 29.07 16.53
N ARG A 199 -0.71 28.43 17.60
CA ARG A 199 0.12 27.83 18.65
C ARG A 199 -0.32 26.41 18.94
N THR A 200 0.59 25.47 18.71
CA THR A 200 0.42 24.07 19.10
C THR A 200 1.22 23.79 20.37
N THR A 201 0.81 22.76 21.11
CA THR A 201 1.61 22.21 22.19
C THR A 201 2.40 21.03 21.64
N SER A 202 3.67 20.91 22.01
CA SER A 202 4.52 19.79 21.63
C SER A 202 5.15 19.12 22.84
N TRP A 203 5.40 17.82 22.70
CA TRP A 203 6.06 16.99 23.70
C TRP A 203 7.20 16.23 23.03
N THR A 204 8.36 16.25 23.66
CA THR A 204 9.51 15.44 23.25
C THR A 204 9.43 14.10 23.98
N CYS A 205 9.26 13.02 23.23
CA CYS A 205 9.17 11.67 23.76
C CYS A 205 10.49 10.93 23.45
N PRO A 206 11.33 10.62 24.46
CA PRO A 206 12.51 9.80 24.25
C PRO A 206 12.16 8.41 23.73
N VAL A 207 12.99 7.89 22.85
CA VAL A 207 12.83 6.57 22.22
C VAL A 207 13.94 5.66 22.71
N PHE A 208 13.57 4.45 23.14
CA PHE A 208 14.52 3.42 23.56
C PHE A 208 14.27 2.13 22.78
N VAL A 209 15.33 1.54 22.24
CA VAL A 209 15.26 0.24 21.58
C VAL A 209 15.28 -0.87 22.63
N LEU A 210 14.26 -1.72 22.65
CA LEU A 210 14.13 -2.84 23.58
C LEU A 210 14.64 -4.16 22.98
N LYS A 211 14.36 -4.37 21.69
CA LYS A 211 14.78 -5.56 20.94
C LYS A 211 14.82 -5.25 19.46
N TYR A 212 15.77 -5.83 18.74
CA TYR A 212 15.83 -5.79 17.28
C TYR A 212 16.03 -7.21 16.74
N LYS A 213 15.52 -7.47 15.53
CA LYS A 213 15.79 -8.69 14.76
C LYS A 213 15.70 -8.37 13.27
N ASP A 214 16.47 -9.10 12.48
CA ASP A 214 16.25 -9.16 11.04
C ASP A 214 15.07 -10.10 10.75
N VAL A 215 14.24 -9.71 9.80
CA VAL A 215 13.12 -10.50 9.29
C VAL A 215 13.71 -11.51 8.33
N VAL A 216 13.82 -12.75 8.80
CA VAL A 216 14.18 -13.89 7.96
C VAL A 216 12.95 -14.27 7.13
N VAL A 217 13.08 -14.19 5.80
CA VAL A 217 12.09 -14.77 4.88
C VAL A 217 12.09 -16.28 5.12
N GLN A 218 10.95 -16.83 5.50
CA GLN A 218 10.82 -18.28 5.67
C GLN A 218 11.03 -18.99 4.33
N SER A 219 11.47 -20.25 4.38
CA SER A 219 11.59 -21.08 3.18
C SER A 219 10.25 -21.21 2.46
N ASP A 220 10.31 -21.39 1.14
CA ASP A 220 9.12 -21.68 0.33
C ASP A 220 8.40 -22.94 0.85
N GLU A 221 7.10 -23.01 0.59
CA GLU A 221 6.29 -24.19 0.90
C GLU A 221 6.89 -25.44 0.23
N ASP A 222 6.90 -26.54 0.96
CA ASP A 222 7.35 -27.83 0.42
C ASP A 222 6.45 -28.24 -0.75
N PRO A 223 7.00 -28.79 -1.86
CA PRO A 223 6.19 -29.25 -2.96
C PRO A 223 5.24 -30.35 -2.49
N ILE A 224 3.98 -30.28 -2.92
CA ILE A 224 2.99 -31.32 -2.63
C ILE A 224 3.51 -32.63 -3.22
N PRO A 225 3.72 -33.68 -2.41
CA PRO A 225 4.17 -34.97 -2.91
C PRO A 225 3.16 -35.52 -3.92
N SER A 226 3.62 -35.97 -5.09
CA SER A 226 2.75 -36.53 -6.13
C SER A 226 1.94 -37.75 -5.68
N ASN A 227 2.43 -38.46 -4.66
CA ASN A 227 1.76 -39.55 -3.96
C ASN A 227 1.97 -39.39 -2.44
N GLY A 228 1.28 -38.43 -1.83
CA GLY A 228 1.18 -38.31 -0.37
C GLY A 228 -0.11 -38.95 0.16
N PRO A 229 -0.14 -39.49 1.39
CA PRO A 229 -1.38 -39.91 2.00
C PRO A 229 -2.31 -38.68 2.12
N LEU A 230 -3.48 -38.73 1.47
CA LEU A 230 -4.58 -37.83 1.82
C LEU A 230 -4.89 -38.10 3.30
N PHE A 231 -4.72 -37.09 4.14
CA PHE A 231 -4.89 -37.12 5.60
C PHE A 231 -5.67 -38.34 6.07
N SER A 232 -4.98 -39.36 6.61
CA SER A 232 -5.66 -40.56 7.09
C SER A 232 -6.66 -40.14 8.17
N PRO A 233 -7.97 -40.35 7.99
CA PRO A 233 -8.86 -40.31 9.12
C PRO A 233 -8.48 -41.54 9.93
N THR A 234 -7.83 -41.32 11.08
CA THR A 234 -7.65 -42.39 12.07
C THR A 234 -9.05 -42.95 12.34
N LEU A 235 -9.34 -44.10 11.74
CA LEU A 235 -10.45 -44.94 12.14
C LEU A 235 -10.17 -45.26 13.61
N LEU A 236 -10.96 -44.63 14.49
CA LEU A 236 -11.27 -45.18 15.81
C LEU A 236 -11.89 -46.56 15.57
N CYS A 237 -11.04 -47.57 15.39
CA CYS A 237 -11.44 -48.96 15.54
C CYS A 237 -10.94 -49.40 16.91
N SER A 238 -11.77 -49.13 17.91
CA SER A 238 -11.76 -49.88 19.16
C SER A 238 -11.91 -51.36 18.82
N SER A 239 -10.84 -52.13 19.03
CA SER A 239 -10.91 -53.59 19.07
C SER A 239 -11.78 -54.01 20.25
N MET A 240 -12.95 -54.57 19.96
CA MET A 240 -13.66 -55.44 20.89
C MET A 240 -13.96 -56.77 20.20
N ASP A 241 -13.09 -57.72 20.53
CA ASP A 241 -13.31 -59.16 20.72
C ASP A 241 -14.36 -59.86 19.85
N ARG A 242 -13.89 -60.83 19.06
CA ARG A 242 -14.58 -62.11 18.86
C ARG A 242 -13.64 -63.17 18.27
N ASP A 243 -12.82 -63.77 19.12
CA ASP A 243 -12.27 -65.12 18.87
C ASP A 243 -12.48 -65.99 20.12
N LYS A 244 -13.70 -66.50 20.24
CA LYS A 244 -13.98 -67.76 20.94
C LYS A 244 -14.00 -68.87 19.90
N PHE A 245 -12.93 -69.64 19.77
CA PHE A 245 -13.01 -71.04 19.35
C PHE A 245 -11.78 -71.80 19.87
N CYS A 246 -11.85 -72.23 21.14
CA CYS A 246 -11.05 -73.36 21.62
C CYS A 246 -11.64 -74.65 21.04
N SER A 247 -10.87 -75.35 20.21
CA SER A 247 -11.12 -76.75 19.84
C SER A 247 -9.79 -77.49 19.58
N SER A 248 -9.35 -78.29 20.54
CA SER A 248 -8.67 -79.61 20.40
C SER A 248 -8.42 -80.10 21.83
N ARG A 249 -9.06 -81.19 22.28
CA ARG A 249 -8.59 -82.59 22.18
C ARG A 249 -7.16 -82.79 22.63
#